data_AF-A0A536NZZ9-F1
#
_entry.id   AF-A0A536NZZ9-F1
#
_cell.length_a   1.000
_cell.length_b   1.000
_cell.length_c   1.000
_cell.angle_alpha   90.00
_cell.angle_beta   90.00
_cell.angle_gamma   90.00
#
_symmetry.space_group_name_H-M   'P 1'
#
loop_
_entity.id
_entity.type
_entity.pdbx_description
1 polymer ?
#
loop_
_entity_poly.entity_id
_entity_poly.type
_entity_poly.pdbx_seq_one_letter_code
_entity_poly.pdbx_strand_id
1 'polypeptide(L)'
;MGWVDFEVRTRRRAELVDITERVAEAVARSGIADGTCHVFVPHTTAGVTINEGADPDVAADIESHMTELVPKEAAFEHAEGNSDSHIKTALVGALCTAP
;
A
#
# COMPACT_ATOMS: atom_id res chain seq x y z
N MET A 1 21.18 1.61 11.14
CA MET A 1 19.81 1.70 10.59
C MET A 1 19.67 0.62 9.54
N GLY A 2 18.83 -0.39 9.81
CA GLY A 2 18.53 -1.45 8.86
C GLY A 2 17.03 -1.46 8.61
N TRP A 3 16.64 -1.86 7.41
CA TRP A 3 15.23 -2.13 7.09
C TRP A 3 14.78 -3.40 7.83
N VAL A 4 13.52 -3.41 8.26
CA VAL A 4 12.84 -4.63 8.73
C VAL A 4 11.86 -5.01 7.64
N ASP A 5 12.09 -6.16 7.02
CA ASP A 5 11.25 -6.67 5.95
C ASP A 5 10.20 -7.64 6.52
N PHE A 6 8.97 -7.56 6.01
CA PHE A 6 7.93 -8.56 6.27
C PHE A 6 7.05 -8.75 5.03
N GLU A 7 6.50 -9.94 4.87
CA GLU A 7 5.63 -10.28 3.74
C GLU A 7 4.18 -9.88 4.02
N VAL A 8 3.51 -9.35 2.99
CA VAL A 8 2.07 -9.09 3.00
C VAL A 8 1.44 -9.94 1.92
N ARG A 9 0.55 -10.86 2.32
CA ARG A 9 -0.20 -11.69 1.39
C ARG A 9 -1.52 -11.02 1.01
N THR A 10 -1.68 -10.74 -0.27
CA THR A 10 -2.95 -10.29 -0.85
C THR A 10 -3.75 -11.48 -1.38
N ARG A 11 -5.07 -11.32 -1.45
CA ARG A 11 -6.05 -12.31 -1.91
C ARG A 11 -6.85 -11.82 -3.11
N ARG A 12 -6.92 -10.50 -3.30
CA ARG A 12 -7.62 -9.86 -4.42
C ARG A 12 -6.64 -9.05 -5.25
N ARG A 13 -7.04 -8.74 -6.48
CA ARG A 13 -6.23 -7.95 -7.42
C ARG A 13 -5.98 -6.52 -6.91
N ALA A 14 -7.02 -5.89 -6.37
CA ALA A 14 -6.95 -4.62 -5.67
C ALA A 14 -7.45 -4.89 -4.24
N GLU A 15 -6.61 -4.59 -3.26
CA GLU A 15 -6.88 -4.87 -1.84
C GLU A 15 -6.11 -3.89 -0.98
N LEU A 16 -6.79 -3.26 -0.03
CA LEU A 16 -6.17 -2.56 1.08
C LEU A 16 -5.98 -3.56 2.21
N VAL A 17 -4.73 -3.73 2.63
CA VAL A 17 -4.36 -4.59 3.75
C VAL A 17 -3.84 -3.69 4.86
N ASP A 18 -4.48 -3.74 6.02
CA ASP A 18 -3.95 -3.07 7.21
C ASP A 18 -2.64 -3.75 7.66
N ILE A 19 -1.59 -2.95 7.77
CA ILE A 19 -0.25 -3.37 8.22
C ILE A 19 0.17 -2.67 9.51
N THR A 20 -0.73 -1.92 10.16
CA THR A 20 -0.44 -1.07 11.31
C THR A 20 0.21 -1.86 12.44
N GLU A 21 -0.31 -3.04 12.79
CA GLU A 21 0.26 -3.88 13.85
C GLU A 21 1.69 -4.34 13.53
N ARG A 22 1.98 -4.68 12.26
CA ARG A 22 3.32 -5.13 11.83
C ARG A 22 4.33 -3.98 11.90
N VAL A 23 3.92 -2.78 11.49
CA VAL A 23 4.73 -1.57 11.60
C VAL A 23 4.95 -1.20 13.07
N ALA A 24 3.90 -1.25 13.90
CA ALA A 24 4.01 -0.97 15.33
C ALA A 24 4.96 -1.94 16.04
N GLU A 25 4.92 -3.23 15.70
CA GLU A 25 5.87 -4.22 16.22
C GLU A 25 7.31 -3.90 15.81
N ALA A 26 7.55 -3.52 14.55
CA ALA A 26 8.87 -3.13 14.07
C ALA A 26 9.40 -1.87 14.79
N VAL A 27 8.55 -0.86 14.99
CA VAL A 27 8.89 0.35 15.75
C VAL A 27 9.20 0.01 17.20
N ALA A 28 8.37 -0.79 17.87
CA ALA A 28 8.61 -1.20 19.26
C ALA A 28 9.94 -1.95 19.42
N ARG A 29 10.25 -2.87 18.48
CA ARG A 29 11.52 -3.61 18.47
C ARG A 29 12.75 -2.73 18.18
N SER A 30 12.57 -1.58 17.53
CA SER A 30 13.69 -0.67 17.24
C SER A 30 14.24 0.01 18.50
N GLY A 31 13.43 0.12 19.57
CA GLY A 31 13.79 0.85 20.78
C GLY A 31 13.89 2.38 20.62
N ILE A 32 13.48 2.91 19.47
CA ILE A 32 13.46 4.35 19.19
C ILE A 32 12.25 4.97 19.89
N ALA A 33 12.49 5.98 20.72
CA ALA A 33 11.43 6.68 21.46
C ALA A 33 10.88 7.92 20.74
N ASP A 34 11.72 8.57 19.92
CA ASP A 34 11.39 9.76 19.13
C ASP A 34 12.17 9.67 17.81
N GLY A 35 11.47 9.84 16.68
CA GLY A 35 12.09 9.63 15.38
C GLY A 35 11.13 9.80 14.22
N THR A 36 11.35 9.00 13.19
CA THR A 36 10.52 8.96 11.99
C THR A 36 10.55 7.55 11.43
N CYS A 37 9.38 6.98 11.19
CA CYS A 37 9.21 5.69 10.55
C CYS A 37 8.97 5.87 9.05
N HIS A 38 9.80 5.23 8.23
CA HIS A 38 9.60 5.11 6.80
C HIS A 38 9.08 3.71 6.47
N VAL A 39 7.95 3.64 5.78
CA VAL A 39 7.40 2.39 5.24
C VAL A 39 7.48 2.46 3.73
N PHE A 40 8.23 1.54 3.12
CA PHE A 40 8.48 1.51 1.69
C PHE A 40 8.00 0.20 1.07
N VAL A 41 7.38 0.28 -0.10
CA VAL A 41 6.92 -0.86 -0.89
C VAL A 41 7.82 -0.99 -2.12
N PRO A 42 8.63 -2.07 -2.24
CA PRO A 42 9.57 -2.23 -3.36
C PRO A 42 8.91 -2.71 -4.66
N HIS A 43 7.57 -2.78 -4.72
CA HIS A 43 6.82 -3.30 -5.86
C HIS A 43 6.19 -2.15 -6.63
N THR A 44 6.39 -2.10 -7.95
CA THR A 44 5.83 -1.04 -8.82
C THR A 44 4.33 -1.16 -9.08
N THR A 45 3.69 -2.21 -8.56
CA THR A 45 2.27 -2.54 -8.71
C THR A 45 1.54 -2.63 -7.37
N ALA A 46 2.19 -2.20 -6.28
CA ALA A 46 1.59 -1.98 -4.98
C ALA A 46 2.05 -0.63 -4.42
N GLY A 47 1.33 -0.09 -3.44
CA GLY A 47 1.66 1.18 -2.79
C GLY A 47 1.38 1.11 -1.30
N VAL A 48 1.71 2.17 -0.57
CA VAL A 48 1.41 2.31 0.85
C VAL A 48 0.79 3.69 1.09
N THR A 49 -0.26 3.73 1.90
CA THR A 49 -0.98 4.94 2.26
C THR A 49 -1.36 4.92 3.74
N ILE A 50 -1.68 6.09 4.28
CA ILE A 50 -2.28 6.26 5.61
C ILE A 50 -3.70 6.77 5.38
N ASN A 51 -4.68 6.03 5.88
CA ASN A 51 -6.09 6.40 5.81
C ASN A 51 -6.83 5.83 7.04
N GLU A 52 -8.16 5.97 7.07
CA GLU A 52 -9.00 5.41 8.13
C GLU A 52 -8.93 3.88 8.17
N GLY A 53 -8.62 3.34 9.36
CA GLY A 53 -8.62 1.90 9.65
C GLY A 53 -9.74 1.44 10.58
N ALA A 54 -10.72 2.32 10.88
CA ALA A 54 -11.79 2.04 11.83
C ALA A 54 -13.05 1.47 11.16
N ASP A 55 -13.47 2.07 10.05
CA ASP A 55 -14.62 1.62 9.26
C ASP A 55 -14.15 0.82 8.01
N PRO A 56 -14.45 -0.48 7.91
CA PRO A 56 -14.08 -1.27 6.74
C PRO A 56 -14.73 -0.79 5.44
N ASP A 57 -15.83 -0.04 5.50
CA ASP A 57 -16.51 0.49 4.31
C ASP A 57 -15.62 1.52 3.60
N VAL A 58 -14.83 2.32 4.33
CA VAL A 58 -13.88 3.27 3.73
C VAL A 58 -12.81 2.54 2.89
N ALA A 59 -12.30 1.42 3.39
CA ALA A 59 -11.36 0.60 2.64
C ALA A 59 -12.01 -0.01 1.38
N ALA A 60 -13.25 -0.49 1.51
CA ALA A 60 -14.02 -1.05 0.38
C ALA A 60 -14.32 0.01 -0.70
N ASP A 61 -14.65 1.23 -0.29
CA ASP A 61 -14.88 2.37 -1.18
C ASP A 61 -13.62 2.75 -1.94
N ILE A 62 -12.46 2.85 -1.25
CA ILE A 62 -11.19 3.15 -1.91
C ILE A 62 -10.83 2.05 -2.93
N GLU A 63 -10.94 0.77 -2.56
CA GLU A 63 -10.65 -0.33 -3.47
C GLU A 63 -11.53 -0.33 -4.72
N SER A 64 -12.85 -0.15 -4.53
CA SER A 64 -13.82 -0.13 -5.63
C SER A 64 -13.60 1.09 -6.54
N HIS A 65 -13.46 2.28 -5.96
CA HIS A 65 -13.32 3.52 -6.72
C HIS A 65 -11.95 3.63 -7.41
N MET A 66 -10.88 3.07 -6.83
CA MET A 66 -9.60 2.96 -7.54
C MET A 66 -9.70 2.02 -8.75
N THR A 67 -10.51 0.96 -8.64
CA THR A 67 -10.76 0.03 -9.76
C THR A 67 -11.59 0.69 -10.87
N GLU A 68 -12.52 1.57 -10.53
CA GLU A 68 -13.29 2.37 -11.49
C GLU A 68 -12.44 3.49 -12.13
N LEU A 69 -11.63 4.19 -11.33
CA LEU A 69 -10.78 5.29 -11.79
C LEU A 69 -9.70 4.80 -12.75
N VAL A 70 -9.15 3.61 -12.50
CA VAL A 70 -8.15 2.98 -13.34
C VAL A 70 -8.56 1.53 -13.64
N PRO A 71 -9.45 1.34 -14.64
CA PRO A 71 -9.95 0.03 -15.01
C PRO A 71 -8.86 -0.86 -15.60
N LYS A 72 -8.84 -2.14 -15.22
CA LYS A 72 -7.90 -3.13 -15.75
C LYS A 72 -8.03 -3.29 -17.28
N GLU A 73 -9.27 -3.32 -17.77
CA GLU A 73 -9.59 -3.59 -19.18
C GLU A 73 -9.54 -2.33 -20.05
N ALA A 74 -8.97 -1.23 -19.54
CA ALA A 74 -8.71 -0.05 -20.36
C ALA A 74 -7.67 -0.38 -21.45
N ALA A 75 -7.67 0.41 -22.52
CA ALA A 75 -6.78 0.22 -23.66
C ALA A 75 -5.34 0.64 -23.33
N PHE A 76 -4.62 -0.20 -22.58
CA PHE A 76 -3.21 -0.04 -22.28
C PHE A 76 -2.34 -0.77 -23.31
N GLU A 77 -1.24 -0.13 -23.71
CA GLU A 77 -0.25 -0.71 -24.63
C GLU A 77 0.61 -1.81 -23.97
N HIS A 78 0.69 -1.83 -22.64
CA HIS A 78 1.55 -2.76 -21.92
C HIS A 78 0.98 -4.18 -21.89
N ALA A 79 1.67 -5.09 -22.57
CA ALA A 79 1.20 -6.45 -22.82
C ALA A 79 1.06 -7.36 -21.57
N GLU A 80 1.71 -7.05 -20.44
CA GLU A 80 1.59 -7.87 -19.23
C GLU A 80 0.23 -7.72 -18.52
N GLY A 81 -0.56 -6.70 -18.89
CA GLY A 81 -1.93 -6.54 -18.40
C GLY A 81 -2.05 -6.03 -16.95
N ASN A 82 -1.02 -5.33 -16.45
CA ASN A 82 -0.96 -4.76 -15.10
C ASN A 82 -0.71 -3.24 -15.08
N SER A 83 -0.89 -2.55 -16.22
CA SER A 83 -0.76 -1.08 -16.30
C SER A 83 -1.67 -0.36 -15.31
N ASP A 84 -2.86 -0.90 -15.04
CA ASP A 84 -3.76 -0.33 -14.04
C ASP A 84 -3.10 -0.32 -12.65
N SER A 85 -2.38 -1.38 -12.29
CA SER A 85 -1.67 -1.48 -11.00
C SER A 85 -0.51 -0.48 -10.93
N HIS A 86 0.24 -0.30 -12.01
CA HIS A 86 1.31 0.71 -12.07
C HIS A 86 0.78 2.13 -11.86
N ILE A 87 -0.34 2.48 -12.53
CA ILE A 87 -0.96 3.81 -12.39
C ILE A 87 -1.51 3.99 -10.97
N LYS A 88 -2.19 2.97 -10.41
CA LYS A 88 -2.66 3.01 -9.01
C LYS A 88 -1.51 3.22 -8.03
N THR A 89 -0.37 2.55 -8.22
CA THR A 89 0.85 2.79 -7.43
C THR A 89 1.38 4.21 -7.60
N ALA A 90 1.36 4.77 -8.81
CA ALA A 90 1.79 6.16 -9.04
C ALA A 90 0.89 7.19 -8.35
N LEU A 91 -0.40 6.90 -8.21
CA LEU A 91 -1.35 7.75 -7.48
C LEU A 91 -1.20 7.64 -5.96
N VAL A 92 -0.95 6.43 -5.45
CA VAL A 92 -0.84 6.16 -4.01
C VAL A 92 0.55 6.54 -3.46
N GLY A 93 1.60 6.21 -4.19
CA GLY A 93 2.98 6.31 -3.74
C GLY A 93 3.53 5.00 -3.16
N ALA A 94 4.85 4.84 -3.28
CA ALA A 94 5.58 3.67 -2.76
C ALA A 94 6.17 3.88 -1.36
N LEU A 95 6.04 5.10 -0.80
CA LEU A 95 6.63 5.48 0.49
C LEU A 95 5.59 6.23 1.32
N CYS A 96 5.42 5.82 2.57
CA CYS A 96 4.75 6.59 3.61
C CYS A 96 5.74 6.91 4.73
N THR A 97 5.56 8.06 5.35
CA THR A 97 6.40 8.53 6.45
C THR A 97 5.53 9.06 7.57
N ALA A 98 5.80 8.63 8.79
CA ALA A 98 5.14 9.13 9.99
C ALA A 98 6.18 9.40 11.09
N PRO A 99 5.95 10.36 12.01
CA PRO A 99 6.77 10.54 13.21
C PRO A 99 6.85 9.26 14.05
#